data_AF-A0A1Q6SZZ8-F1
#
_entry.id   AF-A0A1Q6SZZ8-F1
#
_cell.length_a   1.000
_cell.length_b   1.000
_cell.length_c   1.000
_cell.angle_alpha   90.00
_cell.angle_beta   90.00
_cell.angle_gamma   90.00
#
_symmetry.space_group_name_H-M   'P 1'
#
loop_
_entity.id
_entity.type
_entity.pdbx_description
1 polymer ?
#
loop_
_entity_poly.entity_id
_entity_poly.type
_entity_poly.pdbx_seq_one_letter_code
_entity_poly.pdbx_strand_id
1 'polypeptide(L)'
;MKKLFYGLMICALAFIATSCGFKSEEKPLHGSLVTFTAPDDGSDGILLGVREKAPNPDDSRVIVTPARYTSITADDNVIICRVSDLKVEAYKHDGDPIGNGEFETFTRMPREEVVYMGTNYKTSTWYFPAQDETCAVKSSYQGLKLLFLRLDTGVWEVRTYGGKKLWTSPEMAEGRRYWLIKDAKAPGEEFYFAVTGGKSPACTLYDCNGKELKKLNASRWRLTQKKLKVQKKLDGETVYAEIDGIRKF
;
A
#
# COMPACT_ATOMS: atom_id res chain seq x y z
N MET A 1 -12.04 -60.32 43.80
CA MET A 1 -11.81 -58.86 43.83
C MET A 1 -10.52 -58.40 43.09
N LYS A 2 -9.98 -59.14 42.10
CA LYS A 2 -8.78 -58.72 41.33
C LYS A 2 -9.08 -58.19 39.92
N LYS A 3 -10.30 -58.34 39.40
CA LYS A 3 -10.68 -57.90 38.04
C LYS A 3 -11.25 -56.47 37.96
N LEU A 4 -11.67 -55.88 39.08
CA LEU A 4 -12.20 -54.51 39.10
C LEU A 4 -11.09 -53.43 39.12
N PHE A 5 -9.90 -53.74 39.65
CA PHE A 5 -8.80 -52.78 39.76
C PHE A 5 -8.05 -52.57 38.43
N TYR A 6 -7.96 -53.58 37.57
CA TYR A 6 -7.31 -53.43 36.26
C TYR A 6 -8.14 -52.62 35.25
N GLY A 7 -9.48 -52.67 35.34
CA GLY A 7 -10.35 -51.86 34.47
C GLY A 7 -10.29 -50.36 34.77
N LEU A 8 -10.19 -49.99 36.05
CA LEU A 8 -10.08 -48.59 36.48
C LEU A 8 -8.71 -47.98 36.17
N MET A 9 -7.63 -48.78 36.21
CA MET A 9 -6.28 -48.31 35.90
C MET A 9 -6.04 -48.09 34.39
N ILE A 10 -6.71 -48.88 33.53
CA ILE A 10 -6.63 -48.73 32.06
C ILE A 10 -7.42 -47.48 31.61
N CYS A 11 -8.56 -47.17 32.24
CA CYS A 11 -9.27 -45.92 31.96
C CYS A 11 -8.48 -44.68 32.42
N ALA A 12 -7.75 -44.76 33.53
CA ALA A 12 -6.90 -43.66 34.00
C ALA A 12 -5.67 -43.43 33.09
N LEU A 13 -5.07 -44.49 32.54
CA LEU A 13 -3.97 -44.38 31.56
C LEU A 13 -4.44 -43.92 30.17
N ALA A 14 -5.67 -44.26 29.77
CA ALA A 14 -6.27 -43.77 28.53
C ALA A 14 -6.67 -42.28 28.59
N PHE A 15 -6.99 -41.74 29.79
CA PHE A 15 -7.24 -40.31 29.99
C PHE A 15 -5.96 -39.45 30.03
N ILE A 16 -4.80 -40.04 30.35
CA ILE A 16 -3.51 -39.33 30.34
C ILE A 16 -2.91 -39.30 28.92
N ALA A 17 -3.30 -40.23 28.05
CA ALA A 17 -2.84 -40.28 26.65
C ALA A 17 -3.62 -39.36 25.70
N THR A 18 -4.74 -38.77 26.11
CA THR A 18 -5.57 -37.86 25.29
C THR A 18 -5.38 -36.37 25.61
N SER A 19 -4.49 -36.00 26.53
CA SER A 19 -4.22 -34.59 26.87
C SER A 19 -2.80 -34.12 26.54
N CYS A 20 -2.21 -34.63 25.45
CA CYS A 20 -1.24 -33.82 24.70
C CYS A 20 -2.00 -32.65 24.04
N GLY A 21 -2.53 -31.75 24.88
CA GLY A 21 -3.24 -30.55 24.45
C GLY A 21 -2.28 -29.69 23.63
N PHE A 22 -2.80 -29.10 22.57
CA PHE A 22 -2.08 -28.12 21.77
C PHE A 22 -1.46 -27.06 22.70
N LYS A 23 -0.14 -26.93 22.66
CA LYS A 23 0.57 -25.90 23.40
C LYS A 23 0.85 -24.75 22.43
N SER A 24 0.19 -23.62 22.66
CA SER A 24 0.48 -22.40 21.91
C SER A 24 1.97 -22.03 22.08
N GLU A 25 2.66 -21.84 20.97
CA GLU A 25 4.04 -21.38 20.92
C GLU A 25 4.05 -19.88 20.62
N GLU A 26 4.83 -19.12 21.37
CA GLU A 26 5.08 -17.71 21.09
C GLU A 26 6.49 -17.48 20.58
N LYS A 27 6.63 -16.61 19.58
CA LYS A 27 7.94 -16.12 19.10
C LYS A 27 7.91 -14.61 19.00
N PRO A 28 8.95 -13.90 19.49
CA PRO A 28 9.08 -12.46 19.30
C PRO A 28 8.97 -12.08 17.81
N LEU A 29 8.23 -11.00 17.52
CA LEU A 29 8.06 -10.49 16.17
C LEU A 29 8.74 -9.13 15.99
N HIS A 30 8.19 -8.07 16.58
CA HIS A 30 8.75 -6.72 16.54
C HIS A 30 8.21 -5.89 17.71
N GLY A 31 9.07 -5.09 18.35
CA GLY A 31 8.67 -4.29 19.51
C GLY A 31 8.02 -5.13 20.62
N SER A 32 6.78 -4.79 20.98
CA SER A 32 5.96 -5.56 21.93
C SER A 32 5.15 -6.68 21.28
N LEU A 33 5.21 -6.89 19.97
CA LEU A 33 4.43 -7.89 19.27
C LEU A 33 5.09 -9.27 19.31
N VAL A 34 4.26 -10.30 19.45
CA VAL A 34 4.65 -11.71 19.31
C VAL A 34 3.77 -12.39 18.27
N THR A 35 4.35 -13.33 17.54
CA THR A 35 3.58 -14.35 16.82
C THR A 35 3.17 -15.44 17.80
N PHE A 36 1.97 -15.98 17.63
CA PHE A 36 1.51 -17.13 18.41
C PHE A 36 0.82 -18.16 17.53
N THR A 37 0.84 -19.42 17.97
CA THR A 37 0.13 -20.51 17.31
C THR A 37 -1.23 -20.77 17.96
N ALA A 38 -2.25 -21.10 17.17
CA ALA A 38 -3.58 -21.50 17.63
C ALA A 38 -4.02 -22.79 16.92
N PRO A 39 -4.86 -23.64 17.55
CA PRO A 39 -5.44 -24.79 16.87
C PRO A 39 -6.41 -24.33 15.78
N ASP A 40 -6.49 -25.07 14.68
CA ASP A 40 -7.55 -24.90 13.68
C ASP A 40 -8.74 -25.78 14.07
N ASP A 41 -9.82 -25.22 14.60
CA ASP A 41 -10.97 -26.03 15.05
C ASP A 41 -11.65 -26.83 13.92
N GLY A 42 -11.34 -26.54 12.65
CA GLY A 42 -11.83 -27.27 11.47
C GLY A 42 -10.89 -28.30 10.87
N SER A 43 -9.64 -28.45 11.37
CA SER A 43 -8.67 -29.44 10.88
C SER A 43 -7.52 -29.69 11.86
N ASP A 44 -6.70 -30.73 11.70
CA ASP A 44 -5.50 -30.92 12.54
C ASP A 44 -4.35 -29.90 12.24
N GLY A 45 -4.68 -28.72 11.73
CA GLY A 45 -3.76 -27.65 11.36
C GLY A 45 -3.40 -26.70 12.50
N ILE A 46 -2.30 -25.97 12.31
CA ILE A 46 -1.85 -24.90 13.20
C ILE A 46 -2.04 -23.57 12.48
N LEU A 47 -2.72 -22.63 13.12
CA LEU A 47 -2.90 -21.26 12.66
C LEU A 47 -1.83 -20.36 13.29
N LEU A 48 -1.44 -19.30 12.59
CA LEU A 48 -0.54 -18.25 13.09
C LEU A 48 -1.32 -16.96 13.27
N GLY A 49 -1.13 -16.30 14.41
CA GLY A 49 -1.67 -14.96 14.68
C GLY A 49 -0.62 -14.02 15.27
N VAL A 50 -1.00 -12.77 15.49
CA VAL A 50 -0.17 -11.75 16.15
C VAL A 50 -0.93 -11.15 17.32
N ARG A 51 -0.23 -10.96 18.44
CA ARG A 51 -0.79 -10.31 19.63
C ARG A 51 0.26 -9.50 20.37
N GLU A 52 -0.19 -8.63 21.26
CA GLU A 52 0.71 -7.90 22.16
C GLU A 52 1.31 -8.84 23.21
N LYS A 53 2.59 -8.71 23.51
CA LYS A 53 3.22 -9.48 24.57
C LYS A 53 2.64 -9.06 25.92
N ALA A 54 2.08 -10.02 26.65
CA ALA A 54 1.57 -9.85 28.00
C ALA A 54 2.16 -10.93 28.94
N PRO A 55 2.24 -10.66 30.26
CA PRO A 55 2.66 -11.69 31.23
C PRO A 55 1.74 -12.91 31.24
N ASN A 56 0.44 -12.68 31.00
CA ASN A 56 -0.56 -13.72 30.84
C ASN A 56 -1.14 -13.65 29.40
N PRO A 57 -0.99 -14.72 28.60
CA PRO A 57 -1.58 -14.88 27.27
C PRO A 57 -3.05 -14.45 27.13
N ASP A 58 -3.88 -14.73 28.13
CA ASP A 58 -5.32 -14.50 28.05
C ASP A 58 -5.69 -13.01 28.19
N ASP A 59 -4.78 -12.21 28.72
CA ASP A 59 -4.92 -10.75 28.87
C ASP A 59 -4.37 -9.98 27.66
N SER A 60 -3.80 -10.69 26.68
CA SER A 60 -3.19 -10.10 25.49
C SER A 60 -4.23 -9.72 24.43
N ARG A 61 -4.10 -8.50 23.90
CA ARG A 61 -4.86 -8.07 22.72
C ARG A 61 -4.35 -8.78 21.47
N VAL A 62 -5.22 -9.53 20.81
CA VAL A 62 -4.99 -10.06 19.46
C VAL A 62 -5.02 -8.90 18.46
N ILE A 63 -3.94 -8.76 17.69
CA ILE A 63 -3.77 -7.74 16.64
C ILE A 63 -4.14 -8.32 15.27
N VAL A 64 -3.65 -9.53 14.98
CA VAL A 64 -4.01 -10.28 13.78
C VAL A 64 -4.60 -11.61 14.20
N THR A 65 -5.86 -11.84 13.83
CA THR A 65 -6.58 -13.09 14.08
C THR A 65 -5.81 -14.27 13.48
N PRO A 66 -5.66 -15.39 14.21
CA PRO A 66 -5.00 -16.57 13.66
C PRO A 66 -5.61 -17.07 12.36
N ALA A 67 -4.76 -17.28 11.35
CA ALA A 67 -5.15 -17.86 10.08
C ALA A 67 -4.02 -18.75 9.50
N ARG A 68 -4.25 -19.32 8.32
CA ARG A 68 -3.29 -20.18 7.62
C ARG A 68 -2.19 -19.37 6.95
N TYR A 69 -1.42 -18.64 7.74
CA TYR A 69 -0.23 -17.94 7.25
C TYR A 69 0.97 -18.89 7.21
N THR A 70 1.79 -18.76 6.18
CA THR A 70 3.07 -19.49 6.07
C THR A 70 4.19 -18.77 6.82
N SER A 71 4.08 -17.45 7.00
CA SER A 71 5.03 -16.63 7.75
C SER A 71 4.42 -15.27 8.08
N ILE A 72 4.92 -14.66 9.16
CA ILE A 72 4.54 -13.31 9.59
C ILE A 72 5.82 -12.53 9.85
N THR A 73 5.89 -11.32 9.33
CA THR A 73 6.98 -10.37 9.56
C THR A 73 6.40 -9.03 9.99
N ALA A 74 7.13 -8.21 10.74
CA ALA A 74 6.72 -6.85 11.04
C ALA A 74 7.93 -5.90 11.06
N ASP A 75 7.65 -4.62 10.87
CA ASP A 75 8.60 -3.52 11.13
C ASP A 75 7.94 -2.48 12.04
N ASP A 76 8.47 -1.26 12.14
CA ASP A 76 7.92 -0.21 13.02
C ASP A 76 6.50 0.25 12.67
N ASN A 77 5.99 -0.04 11.46
CA ASN A 77 4.73 0.52 10.97
C ASN A 77 3.70 -0.52 10.53
N VAL A 78 4.16 -1.70 10.08
CA VAL A 78 3.28 -2.70 9.48
C VAL A 78 3.61 -4.12 9.92
N ILE A 79 2.56 -4.93 9.97
CA ILE A 79 2.62 -6.39 10.05
C ILE A 79 2.26 -6.93 8.67
N ILE A 80 3.08 -7.84 8.14
CA ILE A 80 2.87 -8.50 6.85
C ILE A 80 2.70 -10.00 7.11
N CYS A 81 1.52 -10.51 6.79
CA CYS A 81 1.15 -11.90 6.93
C CYS A 81 1.13 -12.57 5.55
N ARG A 82 1.95 -13.60 5.35
CA ARG A 82 2.00 -14.33 4.08
C ARG A 82 0.98 -15.45 4.09
N VAL A 83 -0.03 -15.35 3.23
CA VAL A 83 -1.09 -16.35 3.05
C VAL A 83 -0.61 -17.49 2.15
N SER A 84 0.17 -17.16 1.13
CA SER A 84 0.81 -18.12 0.22
C SER A 84 2.05 -17.50 -0.42
N ASP A 85 2.75 -18.24 -1.28
CA ASP A 85 3.90 -17.71 -2.02
C ASP A 85 3.55 -16.52 -2.93
N LEU A 86 2.26 -16.36 -3.27
CA LEU A 86 1.77 -15.34 -4.18
C LEU A 86 0.88 -14.28 -3.50
N LYS A 87 0.64 -14.40 -2.18
CA LYS A 87 -0.34 -13.56 -1.50
C LYS A 87 0.10 -13.17 -0.10
N VAL A 88 -0.06 -11.90 0.21
CA VAL A 88 0.18 -11.31 1.53
C VAL A 88 -1.00 -10.45 1.95
N GLU A 89 -1.26 -10.41 3.25
CA GLU A 89 -2.12 -9.43 3.90
C GLU A 89 -1.22 -8.48 4.69
N ALA A 90 -1.60 -7.21 4.76
CA ALA A 90 -0.85 -6.19 5.49
C ALA A 90 -1.78 -5.51 6.49
N TYR A 91 -1.26 -5.31 7.71
CA TYR A 91 -1.99 -4.72 8.83
C TYR A 91 -1.16 -3.62 9.46
N LYS A 92 -1.84 -2.63 10.02
CA LYS A 92 -1.26 -1.71 11.00
C LYS A 92 -1.07 -2.44 12.34
N HIS A 93 -0.32 -1.82 13.26
CA HIS A 93 -0.06 -2.41 14.59
C HIS A 93 -1.28 -2.44 15.52
N ASP A 94 -2.34 -1.69 15.21
CA ASP A 94 -3.62 -1.77 15.91
C ASP A 94 -4.54 -2.88 15.37
N GLY A 95 -4.13 -3.55 14.29
CA GLY A 95 -4.87 -4.65 13.64
C GLY A 95 -5.73 -4.20 12.47
N ASP A 96 -5.78 -2.91 12.16
CA ASP A 96 -6.53 -2.42 11.00
C ASP A 96 -5.87 -2.92 9.70
N PRO A 97 -6.65 -3.48 8.76
CA PRO A 97 -6.10 -3.90 7.47
C PRO A 97 -5.66 -2.68 6.64
N ILE A 98 -4.54 -2.83 5.94
CA ILE A 98 -4.06 -1.84 4.99
C ILE A 98 -4.62 -2.19 3.61
N GLY A 99 -5.41 -1.28 3.04
CA GLY A 99 -6.08 -1.48 1.76
C GLY A 99 -7.29 -2.41 1.85
N ASN A 100 -7.81 -2.83 0.69
CA ASN A 100 -9.10 -3.53 0.59
C ASN A 100 -8.97 -5.06 0.37
N GLY A 101 -7.87 -5.67 0.80
CA GLY A 101 -7.69 -7.12 0.72
C GLY A 101 -6.24 -7.55 0.52
N GLU A 102 -6.07 -8.77 0.03
CA GLU A 102 -4.76 -9.37 -0.22
C GLU A 102 -3.98 -8.65 -1.34
N PHE A 103 -2.67 -8.67 -1.21
CA PHE A 103 -1.72 -8.19 -2.19
C PHE A 103 -0.90 -9.35 -2.75
N GLU A 104 -0.50 -9.24 -4.01
CA GLU A 104 0.56 -10.07 -4.61
C GLU A 104 1.93 -9.68 -4.04
N THR A 105 2.14 -8.37 -3.83
CA THR A 105 3.33 -7.83 -3.18
C THR A 105 2.95 -6.70 -2.25
N PHE A 106 3.61 -6.58 -1.09
CA PHE A 106 3.49 -5.42 -0.20
C PHE A 106 4.88 -5.11 0.36
N THR A 107 5.44 -3.96 -0.03
CA THR A 107 6.85 -3.67 0.21
C THR A 107 7.07 -2.23 0.66
N ARG A 108 8.01 -2.04 1.59
CA ARG A 108 8.53 -0.71 1.91
C ARG A 108 9.34 -0.19 0.73
N MET A 109 9.05 1.03 0.29
CA MET A 109 9.79 1.65 -0.79
C MET A 109 11.17 2.11 -0.30
N PRO A 110 12.23 2.00 -1.13
CA PRO A 110 13.59 2.42 -0.77
C PRO A 110 13.73 3.95 -0.83
N ARG A 111 13.13 4.63 0.15
CA ARG A 111 13.06 6.09 0.26
C ARG A 111 13.41 6.52 1.69
N GLU A 112 13.85 7.78 1.83
CA GLU A 112 14.16 8.35 3.15
C GLU A 112 12.91 8.37 4.05
N GLU A 113 11.77 8.80 3.48
CA GLU A 113 10.47 8.74 4.14
C GLU A 113 9.87 7.33 4.05
N VAL A 114 9.19 6.90 5.12
CA VAL A 114 8.56 5.57 5.17
C VAL A 114 7.25 5.58 4.39
N VAL A 115 7.14 4.66 3.44
CA VAL A 115 5.97 4.45 2.60
C VAL A 115 5.99 3.05 2.04
N TYR A 116 4.81 2.46 1.90
CA TYR A 116 4.64 1.11 1.40
C TYR A 116 3.82 1.12 0.11
N MET A 117 4.16 0.21 -0.80
CA MET A 117 3.39 -0.04 -2.01
C MET A 117 2.96 -1.51 -2.00
N GLY A 118 1.65 -1.70 -2.01
CA GLY A 118 0.96 -2.96 -2.26
C GLY A 118 0.50 -3.05 -3.71
N THR A 119 0.55 -4.24 -4.31
CA THR A 119 -0.01 -4.49 -5.66
C THR A 119 -0.92 -5.70 -5.64
N ASN A 120 -2.01 -5.64 -6.39
CA ASN A 120 -2.79 -6.82 -6.80
C ASN A 120 -3.07 -6.73 -8.31
N TYR A 121 -3.71 -7.75 -8.88
CA TYR A 121 -3.99 -7.82 -10.31
C TYR A 121 -4.74 -6.63 -10.94
N LYS A 122 -5.41 -5.78 -10.13
CA LYS A 122 -6.23 -4.65 -10.62
C LYS A 122 -5.69 -3.28 -10.25
N THR A 123 -5.14 -3.14 -9.06
CA THR A 123 -4.78 -1.84 -8.48
C THR A 123 -3.47 -1.92 -7.72
N SER A 124 -2.86 -0.76 -7.53
CA SER A 124 -1.82 -0.59 -6.51
C SER A 124 -2.42 0.16 -5.33
N THR A 125 -1.86 -0.07 -4.15
CA THR A 125 -2.24 0.62 -2.92
C THR A 125 -1.00 1.23 -2.32
N TRP A 126 -1.05 2.52 -2.02
CA TRP A 126 0.03 3.23 -1.34
C TRP A 126 -0.39 3.47 0.11
N TYR A 127 0.46 3.10 1.06
CA TYR A 127 0.25 3.38 2.47
C TYR A 127 1.32 4.32 3.00
N PHE A 128 0.88 5.40 3.63
CA PHE A 128 1.70 6.47 4.19
C PHE A 128 1.53 6.49 5.72
N PRO A 129 2.37 5.76 6.47
CA PRO A 129 2.21 5.63 7.93
C PRO A 129 2.19 6.98 8.66
N ALA A 130 3.03 7.92 8.24
CA ALA A 130 3.12 9.24 8.88
C ALA A 130 1.82 10.06 8.80
N GLN A 131 0.93 9.75 7.85
CA GLN A 131 -0.38 10.39 7.70
C GLN A 131 -1.54 9.45 8.07
N ASP A 132 -1.22 8.21 8.45
CA ASP A 132 -2.17 7.10 8.58
C ASP A 132 -3.14 6.99 7.38
N GLU A 133 -2.62 7.16 6.16
CA GLU A 133 -3.45 7.25 4.96
C GLU A 133 -3.12 6.14 3.97
N THR A 134 -4.18 5.54 3.41
CA THR A 134 -4.09 4.54 2.34
C THR A 134 -4.73 5.09 1.06
N CYS A 135 -4.04 4.99 -0.07
CA CYS A 135 -4.51 5.42 -1.38
C CYS A 135 -4.57 4.23 -2.35
N ALA A 136 -5.78 3.84 -2.76
CA ALA A 136 -5.97 2.93 -3.88
C ALA A 136 -5.80 3.68 -5.21
N VAL A 137 -4.94 3.15 -6.09
CA VAL A 137 -4.55 3.82 -7.33
C VAL A 137 -4.64 2.89 -8.54
N LYS A 138 -5.13 3.44 -9.64
CA LYS A 138 -5.12 2.82 -10.98
C LYS A 138 -3.74 2.85 -11.61
N SER A 139 -3.00 3.92 -11.37
CA SER A 139 -1.63 4.07 -11.84
C SER A 139 -0.85 4.97 -10.91
N SER A 140 0.46 4.77 -10.86
CA SER A 140 1.36 5.67 -10.17
C SER A 140 2.61 5.89 -11.00
N TYR A 141 3.18 7.08 -10.86
CA TYR A 141 4.48 7.42 -11.41
C TYR A 141 5.36 7.94 -10.28
N GLN A 142 6.59 7.42 -10.20
CA GLN A 142 7.51 7.69 -9.11
C GLN A 142 8.59 8.65 -9.60
N GLY A 143 8.56 9.88 -9.12
CA GLY A 143 9.71 10.77 -9.17
C GLY A 143 10.71 10.43 -8.06
N LEU A 144 11.86 11.07 -8.09
CA LEU A 144 12.90 11.03 -7.08
C LEU A 144 12.40 11.56 -5.73
N LYS A 145 11.63 12.65 -5.73
CA LYS A 145 11.13 13.32 -4.52
C LYS A 145 9.61 13.24 -4.33
N LEU A 146 8.88 13.01 -5.42
CA LEU A 146 7.42 13.11 -5.44
C LEU A 146 6.81 11.85 -6.04
N LEU A 147 5.62 11.49 -5.56
CA LEU A 147 4.75 10.51 -6.20
C LEU A 147 3.60 11.20 -6.91
N PHE A 148 3.25 10.63 -8.04
CA PHE A 148 2.14 11.02 -8.88
C PHE A 148 1.16 9.86 -8.86
N LEU A 149 0.01 10.05 -8.24
CA LEU A 149 -0.95 8.99 -7.97
C LEU A 149 -2.25 9.25 -8.73
N ARG A 150 -2.66 8.32 -9.60
CA ARG A 150 -3.99 8.32 -10.20
C ARG A 150 -4.90 7.48 -9.32
N LEU A 151 -5.67 8.15 -8.48
CA LEU A 151 -6.65 7.49 -7.60
C LEU A 151 -7.68 6.72 -8.43
N ASP A 152 -8.30 5.72 -7.84
CA ASP A 152 -9.36 4.92 -8.49
C ASP A 152 -10.55 5.75 -8.96
N THR A 153 -10.82 6.87 -8.27
CA THR A 153 -11.82 7.88 -8.62
C THR A 153 -11.53 8.61 -9.93
N GLY A 154 -10.32 8.48 -10.48
CA GLY A 154 -9.92 9.25 -11.65
C GLY A 154 -9.51 10.68 -11.29
N VAL A 155 -8.91 10.87 -10.12
CA VAL A 155 -8.25 12.13 -9.73
C VAL A 155 -6.74 11.89 -9.66
N TRP A 156 -5.94 12.83 -10.15
CA TRP A 156 -4.50 12.83 -9.95
C TRP A 156 -4.14 13.55 -8.65
N GLU A 157 -3.24 12.99 -7.88
CA GLU A 157 -2.63 13.63 -6.72
C GLU A 157 -1.11 13.63 -6.84
N VAL A 158 -0.48 14.68 -6.29
CA VAL A 158 0.96 14.75 -6.06
C VAL A 158 1.22 14.70 -4.58
N ARG A 159 2.11 13.81 -4.16
CA ARG A 159 2.49 13.65 -2.76
C ARG A 159 3.99 13.58 -2.59
N THR A 160 4.48 13.95 -1.41
CA THR A 160 5.83 13.53 -0.97
C THR A 160 5.79 12.04 -0.62
N TYR A 161 6.97 11.42 -0.45
CA TYR A 161 7.02 10.02 0.00
C TYR A 161 6.53 9.86 1.45
N GLY A 162 6.56 10.91 2.27
CA GLY A 162 5.95 10.96 3.60
C GLY A 162 4.43 11.18 3.59
N GLY A 163 3.81 11.24 2.41
CA GLY A 163 2.36 11.28 2.25
C GLY A 163 1.74 12.67 2.18
N LYS A 164 2.52 13.74 2.39
CA LYS A 164 2.01 15.11 2.30
C LYS A 164 1.47 15.40 0.90
N LYS A 165 0.18 15.73 0.83
CA LYS A 165 -0.48 16.15 -0.41
C LYS A 165 -0.04 17.55 -0.82
N LEU A 166 0.48 17.68 -2.04
CA LEU A 166 0.93 18.94 -2.62
C LEU A 166 -0.06 19.47 -3.66
N TRP A 167 -0.70 18.58 -4.39
CA TRP A 167 -1.67 18.95 -5.42
C TRP A 167 -2.70 17.86 -5.65
N THR A 168 -3.89 18.29 -6.06
CA THR A 168 -4.97 17.46 -6.56
C THR A 168 -5.45 18.05 -7.88
N SER A 169 -5.58 17.21 -8.89
CA SER A 169 -6.06 17.66 -10.19
C SER A 169 -7.49 18.17 -10.12
N PRO A 170 -7.84 19.22 -10.88
CA PRO A 170 -9.23 19.60 -11.05
C PRO A 170 -10.02 18.47 -11.68
N GLU A 171 -11.31 18.37 -11.39
CA GLU A 171 -12.23 17.38 -11.98
C GLU A 171 -12.17 17.41 -13.53
N MET A 172 -12.13 16.23 -14.14
CA MET A 172 -12.10 16.11 -15.61
C MET A 172 -13.48 16.32 -16.20
N ALA A 173 -13.61 17.37 -17.01
CA ALA A 173 -14.69 17.41 -17.99
C ALA A 173 -14.38 16.46 -19.16
N GLU A 174 -15.44 15.87 -19.73
CA GLU A 174 -15.35 15.00 -20.89
C GLU A 174 -14.54 15.64 -22.04
N GLY A 175 -13.69 14.85 -22.69
CA GLY A 175 -12.83 15.30 -23.80
C GLY A 175 -11.54 16.02 -23.38
N ARG A 176 -11.27 16.15 -22.08
CA ARG A 176 -10.00 16.71 -21.59
C ARG A 176 -8.88 15.66 -21.51
N ARG A 177 -7.62 16.12 -21.47
CA ARG A 177 -6.44 15.28 -21.19
C ARG A 177 -5.51 15.91 -20.17
N TYR A 178 -4.93 15.07 -19.32
CA TYR A 178 -3.83 15.43 -18.43
C TYR A 178 -2.47 15.17 -19.07
N TRP A 179 -1.54 16.07 -18.80
CA TRP A 179 -0.14 15.93 -19.17
C TRP A 179 0.70 16.04 -17.91
N LEU A 180 1.43 14.97 -17.59
CA LEU A 180 2.50 15.00 -16.58
C LEU A 180 3.80 15.33 -17.30
N ILE A 181 4.34 16.53 -17.07
CA ILE A 181 5.51 17.05 -17.78
C ILE A 181 6.67 17.18 -16.83
N LYS A 182 7.75 16.43 -17.07
CA LYS A 182 9.02 16.57 -16.35
C LYS A 182 9.91 17.61 -17.05
N ASP A 183 10.41 18.60 -16.31
CA ASP A 183 11.46 19.48 -16.84
C ASP A 183 12.83 18.82 -16.64
N ALA A 184 13.42 18.34 -17.74
CA ALA A 184 14.68 17.60 -17.72
C ALA A 184 15.90 18.48 -17.36
N LYS A 185 15.75 19.81 -17.37
CA LYS A 185 16.83 20.77 -17.09
C LYS A 185 16.65 21.54 -15.78
N ALA A 186 15.54 21.37 -15.09
CA ALA A 186 15.32 22.03 -13.82
C ALA A 186 16.23 21.44 -12.72
N PRO A 187 16.80 22.28 -11.83
CA PRO A 187 17.51 21.81 -10.66
C PRO A 187 16.48 21.21 -9.67
N GLY A 188 16.55 19.89 -9.47
CA GLY A 188 15.49 19.14 -8.81
C GLY A 188 14.40 18.76 -9.82
N GLU A 189 13.75 17.61 -9.59
CA GLU A 189 12.73 17.13 -10.50
C GLU A 189 11.45 17.98 -10.42
N GLU A 190 11.46 19.10 -11.13
CA GLU A 190 10.28 19.94 -11.27
C GLU A 190 9.33 19.28 -12.28
N PHE A 191 8.24 18.77 -11.74
CA PHE A 191 7.12 18.28 -12.52
C PHE A 191 6.05 19.36 -12.63
N TYR A 192 5.39 19.35 -13.78
CA TYR A 192 4.33 20.28 -14.13
C TYR A 192 3.14 19.50 -14.67
N PHE A 193 1.96 20.07 -14.51
CA PHE A 193 0.73 19.49 -15.04
C PHE A 193 0.11 20.40 -16.06
N ALA A 194 -0.30 19.84 -17.19
CA ALA A 194 -1.09 20.55 -18.18
C ALA A 194 -2.45 19.87 -18.34
N VAL A 195 -3.52 20.66 -18.22
CA VAL A 195 -4.89 20.21 -18.51
C VAL A 195 -5.30 20.79 -19.86
N THR A 196 -5.72 19.94 -20.77
CA THR A 196 -6.02 20.30 -22.18
C THR A 196 -7.42 19.82 -22.58
N GLY A 197 -7.97 20.33 -23.70
CA GLY A 197 -9.24 19.85 -24.28
C GLY A 197 -10.49 20.68 -24.01
N GLY A 198 -10.35 21.95 -23.58
CA GLY A 198 -11.46 22.92 -23.49
C GLY A 198 -11.55 23.87 -24.70
N LYS A 199 -12.66 24.62 -24.82
CA LYS A 199 -12.81 25.68 -25.84
C LYS A 199 -11.81 26.83 -25.66
N SER A 200 -11.52 27.20 -24.40
CA SER A 200 -10.48 28.18 -24.01
C SER A 200 -10.28 28.14 -22.48
N PRO A 201 -9.05 28.23 -21.95
CA PRO A 201 -7.78 28.16 -22.69
C PRO A 201 -7.56 26.75 -23.27
N ALA A 202 -6.70 26.63 -24.29
CA ALA A 202 -6.39 25.34 -24.89
C ALA A 202 -5.58 24.44 -23.94
N CYS A 203 -4.82 25.06 -23.05
CA CYS A 203 -4.06 24.40 -21.99
C CYS A 203 -3.95 25.32 -20.77
N THR A 204 -4.08 24.75 -19.57
CA THR A 204 -3.68 25.40 -18.31
C THR A 204 -2.53 24.63 -17.70
N LEU A 205 -1.42 25.31 -17.41
CA LEU A 205 -0.21 24.77 -16.82
C LEU A 205 -0.16 25.07 -15.32
N TYR A 206 0.16 24.05 -14.53
CA TYR A 206 0.31 24.10 -13.08
C TYR A 206 1.71 23.59 -12.70
N ASP A 207 2.26 24.12 -11.60
CA ASP A 207 3.41 23.48 -10.93
C ASP A 207 2.95 22.29 -10.06
N CYS A 208 3.91 21.57 -9.48
CA CYS A 208 3.65 20.43 -8.61
C CYS A 208 2.97 20.77 -7.27
N ASN A 209 2.90 22.05 -6.90
CA ASN A 209 2.17 22.53 -5.72
C ASN A 209 0.76 23.04 -6.09
N GLY A 210 0.35 22.89 -7.36
CA GLY A 210 -0.95 23.30 -7.83
C GLY A 210 -1.12 24.76 -8.18
N LYS A 211 -0.04 25.55 -8.15
CA LYS A 211 -0.11 26.94 -8.56
C LYS A 211 -0.30 27.00 -10.07
N GLU A 212 -1.39 27.65 -10.52
CA GLU A 212 -1.55 27.99 -11.93
C GLU A 212 -0.40 28.91 -12.35
N LEU A 213 0.40 28.45 -13.31
CA LEU A 213 1.51 29.21 -13.86
C LEU A 213 1.08 30.00 -15.08
N LYS A 214 0.35 29.35 -15.99
CA LYS A 214 0.03 29.94 -17.28
C LYS A 214 -1.18 29.31 -17.96
N LYS A 215 -1.96 30.14 -18.63
CA LYS A 215 -2.99 29.73 -19.59
C LYS A 215 -2.46 29.94 -21.00
N LEU A 216 -2.44 28.86 -21.78
CA LEU A 216 -1.95 28.86 -23.16
C LEU A 216 -3.13 28.77 -24.12
N ASN A 217 -3.11 29.65 -25.13
CA ASN A 217 -3.99 29.52 -26.28
C ASN A 217 -3.54 28.37 -27.20
N ALA A 218 -4.35 28.02 -28.19
CA ALA A 218 -4.09 26.87 -29.07
C ALA A 218 -2.74 26.95 -29.79
N SER A 219 -2.33 28.14 -30.24
CA SER A 219 -1.06 28.34 -30.94
C SER A 219 0.15 28.08 -30.03
N ARG A 220 0.15 28.70 -28.83
CA ARG A 220 1.23 28.50 -27.84
C ARG A 220 1.29 27.07 -27.34
N TRP A 221 0.14 26.43 -27.12
CA TRP A 221 0.10 25.03 -26.74
C TRP A 221 0.69 24.12 -27.83
N ARG A 222 0.32 24.33 -29.10
CA ARG A 222 0.88 23.57 -30.23
C ARG A 222 2.39 23.74 -30.36
N LEU A 223 2.93 24.94 -30.12
CA LEU A 223 4.37 25.18 -30.08
C LEU A 223 5.06 24.45 -28.92
N THR A 224 4.41 24.40 -27.75
CA THR A 224 4.91 23.67 -26.57
C THR A 224 4.93 22.17 -26.84
N GLN A 225 3.86 21.61 -27.42
CA GLN A 225 3.76 20.19 -27.77
C GLN A 225 4.86 19.74 -28.73
N LYS A 226 5.28 20.58 -29.69
CA LYS A 226 6.40 20.27 -30.60
C LYS A 226 7.75 20.12 -29.88
N LYS A 227 7.88 20.64 -28.65
CA LYS A 227 9.09 20.56 -27.83
C LYS A 227 9.04 19.46 -26.78
N LEU A 228 7.87 18.85 -26.57
CA LEU A 228 7.70 17.71 -25.68
C LEU A 228 8.40 16.48 -26.27
N LYS A 229 9.25 15.86 -25.45
CA LYS A 229 10.01 14.65 -25.72
C LYS A 229 9.46 13.49 -24.90
N VAL A 230 9.89 12.26 -25.21
CA VAL A 230 9.61 11.05 -24.42
C VAL A 230 8.11 10.90 -24.09
N GLN A 231 7.25 11.14 -25.09
CA GLN A 231 5.81 11.11 -24.88
C GLN A 231 5.33 9.66 -24.72
N LYS A 232 4.75 9.36 -23.55
CA LYS A 232 4.21 8.04 -23.23
C LYS A 232 2.77 8.17 -22.75
N LYS A 233 1.84 7.49 -23.41
CA LYS A 233 0.46 7.36 -22.91
C LYS A 233 0.49 6.51 -21.63
N LEU A 234 0.05 7.10 -20.52
CA LEU A 234 -0.04 6.38 -19.24
C LEU A 234 -1.38 5.65 -19.13
N ASP A 235 -2.46 6.29 -19.58
CA ASP A 235 -3.82 5.73 -19.61
C ASP A 235 -4.67 6.42 -20.70
N GLY A 236 -5.98 6.19 -20.72
CA GLY A 236 -6.91 6.76 -21.69
C GLY A 236 -6.88 8.29 -21.80
N GLU A 237 -6.55 8.98 -20.71
CA GLU A 237 -6.70 10.43 -20.53
C GLU A 237 -5.38 11.14 -20.19
N THR A 238 -4.34 10.39 -19.82
CA THR A 238 -3.09 10.92 -19.30
C THR A 238 -1.89 10.58 -20.19
N VAL A 239 -1.05 11.59 -20.42
CA VAL A 239 0.22 11.49 -21.14
C VAL A 239 1.37 11.96 -20.26
N TYR A 240 2.41 11.15 -20.15
CA TYR A 240 3.71 11.58 -19.65
C TYR A 240 4.52 12.20 -20.78
N ALA A 241 5.26 13.26 -20.50
CA ALA A 241 6.21 13.86 -21.42
C ALA A 241 7.36 14.54 -20.68
N GLU A 242 8.43 14.82 -21.41
CA GLU A 242 9.58 15.59 -20.92
C GLU A 242 9.78 16.86 -21.73
N ILE A 243 10.36 17.89 -21.13
CA ILE A 243 10.72 19.12 -21.83
C ILE A 243 12.01 19.70 -21.28
N ASP A 244 12.73 20.44 -22.12
CA ASP A 244 13.93 21.18 -21.73
C ASP A 244 13.54 22.63 -21.40
N GLY A 245 13.24 22.95 -20.13
CA GLY A 245 12.99 24.31 -19.67
C GLY A 245 11.55 24.81 -19.92
N ILE A 246 10.58 24.31 -19.16
CA ILE A 246 9.17 24.66 -19.33
C ILE A 246 8.86 26.12 -18.97
N ARG A 247 9.63 26.72 -18.04
CA ARG A 247 9.45 28.11 -17.60
C ARG A 247 9.71 29.15 -18.70
N LYS A 248 10.27 28.74 -19.83
CA LYS A 248 10.52 29.60 -21.00
C LYS A 248 9.27 29.78 -21.89
N PHE A 249 8.13 29.18 -21.54
CA PHE A 249 6.89 29.16 -22.34
C PHE A 249 5.76 29.98 -21.76
#